data_AF-A0A9D4RMT8-F1
#
_entry.id   AF-A0A9D4RMT8-F1
#
_cell.length_a   1.000
_cell.length_b   1.000
_cell.length_c   1.000
_cell.angle_alpha   90.00
_cell.angle_beta   90.00
_cell.angle_gamma   90.00
#
_symmetry.space_group_name_H-M   'P 1'
#
loop_
_entity.id
_entity.type
_entity.pdbx_description
1 polymer ?
#
loop_
_entity_poly.entity_id
_entity_poly.type
_entity_poly.pdbx_seq_one_letter_code
_entity_poly.pdbx_strand_id
1 'polypeptide(L)' 'MSQPPAKRRRVELTLEDKIKLITESTAQPKPSLKALDERFKIGKSTVGDTLKKWIFLL' A
#
# COMPACT_ATOMS: atom_id res chain seq x y z
N MET A 1 -26.25 -23.19 6.56
CA MET A 1 -25.96 -22.18 5.52
C MET A 1 -24.77 -21.36 5.97
N SER A 2 -23.67 -21.37 5.22
CA SER A 2 -22.46 -20.61 5.55
C SER A 2 -22.66 -19.14 5.16
N GLN A 3 -22.54 -18.20 6.11
CA GLN A 3 -22.63 -16.79 5.77
C GLN A 3 -21.51 -16.39 4.80
N PRO A 4 -21.79 -15.53 3.80
CA PRO A 4 -20.74 -15.00 2.93
C PRO A 4 -19.77 -14.14 3.77
N PRO A 5 -18.47 -14.17 3.46
CA PRO A 5 -17.49 -13.36 4.18
C PRO A 5 -17.85 -11.87 4.08
N ALA A 6 -17.79 -11.17 5.22
CA ALA A 6 -18.05 -9.73 5.26
C ALA A 6 -17.17 -8.98 4.25
N LYS A 7 -17.78 -8.10 3.45
CA LYS A 7 -17.05 -7.28 2.46
C LYS A 7 -15.94 -6.51 3.17
N ARG A 8 -14.68 -6.71 2.74
CA ARG A 8 -13.53 -5.93 3.26
C ARG A 8 -13.77 -4.46 2.97
N ARG A 9 -13.75 -3.62 4.01
CA ARG A 9 -13.80 -2.16 3.85
C ARG A 9 -12.47 -1.70 3.26
N ARG A 10 -12.54 -0.87 2.23
CA ARG A 10 -11.35 -0.27 1.63
C ARG A 10 -10.80 0.75 2.62
N VAL A 11 -9.55 0.57 3.04
CA VAL A 11 -8.83 1.57 3.82
C VAL A 11 -8.36 2.63 2.83
N GLU A 12 -8.83 3.86 2.99
CA GLU A 12 -8.29 4.99 2.24
C GLU A 12 -7.04 5.50 2.92
N LEU A 13 -5.94 5.49 2.17
CA LEU A 13 -4.70 6.13 2.60
C LEU A 13 -4.85 7.64 2.50
N THR A 14 -4.39 8.34 3.54
CA THR A 14 -4.23 9.79 3.50
C THR A 14 -3.22 10.18 2.42
N LEU A 15 -3.25 11.44 1.97
CA LEU A 15 -2.27 11.93 1.01
C LEU A 15 -0.85 11.86 1.58
N GLU A 16 -0.69 12.18 2.86
CA GLU A 16 0.60 12.14 3.55
C GLU A 16 1.18 10.72 3.58
N ASP A 17 0.36 9.72 3.90
CA ASP A 17 0.80 8.32 3.90
C ASP A 17 1.20 7.84 2.50
N LYS A 18 0.48 8.28 1.45
CA LYS A 18 0.84 7.97 0.06
C LYS A 18 2.20 8.56 -0.29
N ILE A 19 2.45 9.83 0.07
CA ILE A 19 3.73 10.49 -0.17
C ILE A 19 4.86 9.74 0.54
N LYS A 20 4.69 9.43 1.84
CA LYS A 20 5.67 8.65 2.62
C LYS A 20 5.94 7.29 1.99
N LEU A 21 4.89 6.58 1.58
CA LEU A 21 5.01 5.27 0.93
C LEU A 21 5.80 5.33 -0.37
N ILE A 22 5.55 6.34 -1.23
CA ILE A 22 6.27 6.53 -2.49
C ILE A 22 7.74 6.85 -2.19
N THR A 23 8.01 7.82 -1.33
CA THR A 23 9.37 8.21 -0.95
C THR A 23 10.16 7.02 -0.42
N GLU A 24 9.60 6.26 0.53
CA GLU A 24 10.26 5.07 1.07
C GLU A 24 10.46 3.98 0.01
N SER A 25 9.49 3.79 -0.91
CA SER A 25 9.62 2.78 -1.98
C SER A 25 10.79 3.05 -2.94
N THR A 26 11.24 4.31 -3.01
CA THR A 26 12.38 4.75 -3.84
C THR A 26 13.73 4.73 -3.09
N ALA A 27 13.74 4.44 -1.78
CA ALA A 27 14.96 4.38 -0.99
C ALA A 27 15.92 3.29 -1.48
N GLN A 28 17.22 3.44 -1.19
CA GLN A 28 18.23 2.40 -1.43
C GLN A 28 18.80 1.87 -0.09
N PRO A 29 18.84 0.54 0.11
CA PRO A 29 18.36 -0.51 -0.79
C PRO A 29 16.83 -0.50 -0.95
N LYS A 30 16.34 -0.85 -2.15
CA LYS A 30 14.90 -0.82 -2.48
C LYS A 30 14.11 -1.72 -1.53
N PRO A 31 13.18 -1.18 -0.71
CA PRO A 31 12.42 -2.00 0.22
C PRO A 31 11.45 -2.90 -0.55
N SER A 32 11.23 -4.10 -0.01
CA SER A 32 10.23 -5.02 -0.55
C SER A 32 8.81 -4.56 -0.22
N LEU A 33 7.82 -5.00 -1.02
CA LEU A 33 6.41 -4.76 -0.71
C LEU A 33 6.00 -5.31 0.66
N LYS A 34 6.66 -6.37 1.14
CA LYS A 34 6.43 -6.94 2.48
C LYS A 34 6.92 -5.98 3.57
N ALA A 35 8.10 -5.39 3.40
CA ALA A 35 8.63 -4.42 4.35
C ALA A 35 7.74 -3.16 4.43
N LEU A 36 7.27 -2.67 3.28
CA LEU A 36 6.33 -1.53 3.24
C LEU A 36 4.97 -1.88 3.85
N ASP A 37 4.45 -3.09 3.62
CA ASP A 37 3.24 -3.57 4.27
C ASP A 37 3.38 -3.63 5.80
N GLU A 38 4.48 -4.19 6.29
CA GLU A 38 4.75 -4.27 7.74
C GLU A 38 4.87 -2.90 8.40
N ARG A 39 5.44 -1.92 7.68
CA ARG A 39 5.64 -0.56 8.19
C ARG A 39 4.36 0.27 8.17
N PHE A 40 3.58 0.20 7.10
CA PHE A 40 2.37 1.02 6.91
C PHE A 40 1.08 0.30 7.31
N LYS A 41 1.09 -1.02 7.54
CA LYS A 41 -0.04 -1.87 7.95
C LYS A 41 -1.30 -1.76 7.08
N ILE A 42 -1.10 -1.60 5.77
CA ILE A 42 -2.17 -1.32 4.79
C ILE A 42 -2.46 -2.49 3.84
N GLY A 43 -1.69 -3.57 3.92
CA GLY A 43 -1.80 -4.73 3.06
C GLY A 43 -0.98 -4.61 1.79
N LYS A 44 -0.27 -5.68 1.42
CA LYS A 44 0.56 -5.74 0.19
C LYS A 44 -0.17 -5.32 -1.08
N SER A 45 -1.44 -5.69 -1.25
CA SER A 45 -2.23 -5.31 -2.43
C SER A 45 -2.41 -3.81 -2.52
N THR A 46 -2.75 -3.16 -1.40
CA THR A 46 -2.90 -1.70 -1.30
C THR A 46 -1.59 -0.99 -1.58
N VAL A 47 -0.47 -1.50 -1.04
CA VAL A 47 0.88 -0.98 -1.33
C VAL A 47 1.13 -1.04 -2.84
N GLY A 48 0.95 -2.22 -3.45
CA GLY A 48 1.19 -2.41 -4.89
C GLY A 48 0.32 -1.53 -5.77
N ASP A 49 -0.99 -1.43 -5.48
CA ASP A 49 -1.92 -0.57 -6.22
C ASP A 49 -1.56 0.92 -6.08
N THR A 50 -1.16 1.34 -4.88
CA THR A 50 -0.76 2.73 -4.62
C THR A 50 0.52 3.06 -5.38
N LEU A 51 1.55 2.21 -5.30
CA LEU A 51 2.81 2.45 -6.01
C LEU A 51 2.62 2.42 -7.53
N LYS A 52 1.84 1.48 -8.09
CA LYS A 52 1.57 1.44 -9.54
C LYS A 52 0.88 2.71 -10.05
N LYS A 53 -0.10 3.22 -9.31
CA LYS A 53 -0.84 4.43 -9.70
C LYS A 53 0.01 5.69 -9.70
N TRP A 54 0.95 5.79 -8.76
CA TRP A 54 1.67 7.04 -8.53
C TRP A 54 3.08 7.06 -9.10
N ILE A 55 3.78 5.92 -9.17
CA ILE A 55 5.10 5.83 -9.83
C ILE A 55 4.96 6.03 -11.34
N PHE A 56 3.83 5.62 -11.94
CA PHE A 56 3.62 5.84 -13.39
C PHE A 56 3.31 7.30 -13.76
N LEU A 57 3.08 8.16 -12.77
CA LEU A 57 2.78 9.59 -12.96
C LEU A 57 3.99 10.50 -12.66
N LEU A 58 5.13 9.92 -12.24
CA LEU A 58 6.40 10.60 -11.99
C LEU A 58 7.43 10.16 -13.03
#